data_AF-A0A2H3NJ28-F1
#
_entry.id   AF-A0A2H3NJ28-F1
#
_cell.length_a   1.000
_cell.length_b   1.000
_cell.length_c   1.000
_cell.angle_alpha   90.00
_cell.angle_beta   90.00
_cell.angle_gamma   90.00
#
_symmetry.space_group_name_H-M   'P 1'
#
loop_
_entity.id
_entity.type
_entity.pdbx_description
1 polymer ?
#
loop_
_entity_poly.entity_id
_entity_poly.type
_entity_poly.pdbx_seq_one_letter_code
_entity_poly.pdbx_strand_id
1 'polypeptide(L)'
;MGGALYIDTDDAVVGQINGLAVLQQSGFAFGRPNRITARVRLGKGDIVDIERETALGGPLHAKGVLVLSGFLSGRYAPEQPLSMQASLVFEQSYGGIDGDSASSAELYALMSALAEVPIKQSLAVTGSVNQHGMVQPIGGVNEKIEGFFEVCQRRGLTGEQGVLIPQSNVPHLMLRQEVVDAVAAGNFHVYPVETIDEGIARLTGQPAGTRGEDGTYPADSVNGKVEERLLTFARQRQQFGINGTADAQAAASTE
;
A
#
# COMPACT_ATOMS: atom_id res chain seq x y z
N MET A 1 -8.43 -17.50 -24.66
CA MET A 1 -7.95 -18.08 -23.40
C MET A 1 -8.25 -17.09 -22.30
N GLY A 2 -9.24 -17.34 -21.45
CA GLY A 2 -9.55 -16.47 -20.32
C GLY A 2 -8.54 -16.71 -19.21
N GLY A 3 -7.56 -15.83 -19.07
CA GLY A 3 -6.68 -15.84 -17.90
C GLY A 3 -7.51 -15.47 -16.66
N ALA A 4 -7.54 -16.35 -15.65
CA ALA A 4 -8.12 -16.01 -14.37
C ALA A 4 -7.27 -14.89 -13.74
N LEU A 5 -7.85 -13.69 -13.66
CA LEU A 5 -7.26 -12.56 -12.96
C LEU A 5 -7.45 -12.79 -11.45
N TYR A 6 -6.36 -12.99 -10.71
CA TYR A 6 -6.36 -13.18 -9.26
C TYR A 6 -6.47 -11.81 -8.58
N ILE A 7 -7.70 -11.32 -8.51
CA ILE A 7 -8.11 -10.16 -7.74
C ILE A 7 -9.14 -10.66 -6.76
N ASP A 8 -9.04 -10.29 -5.49
CA ASP A 8 -10.07 -10.60 -4.49
C ASP A 8 -11.00 -9.38 -4.40
N THR A 9 -12.29 -9.60 -4.14
CA THR A 9 -13.34 -8.54 -4.10
C THR A 9 -14.18 -8.60 -2.82
N ASP A 10 -13.70 -9.38 -1.86
CA ASP A 10 -14.28 -9.75 -0.57
C ASP A 10 -13.14 -10.16 0.38
N ASP A 11 -13.48 -10.53 1.61
CA ASP A 11 -12.52 -10.87 2.66
C ASP A 11 -11.49 -9.76 2.99
N ALA A 12 -10.54 -10.10 3.86
CA ALA A 12 -9.47 -9.22 4.27
C ALA A 12 -8.14 -9.98 4.43
N VAL A 13 -7.03 -9.39 3.98
CA VAL A 13 -5.73 -10.05 3.89
C VAL A 13 -4.63 -9.10 4.37
N VAL A 14 -3.66 -9.63 5.13
CA VAL A 14 -2.48 -8.88 5.59
C VAL A 14 -1.49 -8.71 4.44
N GLY A 15 -1.00 -7.49 4.24
CA GLY A 15 0.04 -7.19 3.26
C GLY A 15 -0.42 -7.36 1.81
N GLN A 16 -1.73 -7.33 1.54
CA GLN A 16 -2.29 -7.41 0.19
C GLN A 16 -3.29 -6.28 -0.03
N ILE A 17 -3.28 -5.68 -1.21
CA ILE A 17 -4.22 -4.62 -1.57
C ILE A 17 -4.49 -4.62 -3.08
N ASN A 18 -5.68 -4.16 -3.47
CA ASN A 18 -6.02 -3.89 -4.86
C ASN A 18 -5.59 -2.46 -5.24
N GLY A 19 -4.51 -2.32 -6.00
CA GLY A 19 -4.15 -1.06 -6.67
C GLY A 19 -4.88 -0.93 -8.02
N LEU A 20 -4.95 0.29 -8.58
CA LEU A 20 -5.62 0.53 -9.86
C LEU A 20 -4.66 1.13 -10.90
N ALA A 21 -4.57 0.48 -12.06
CA ALA A 21 -3.82 0.95 -13.22
C ALA A 21 -4.75 1.34 -14.35
N VAL A 22 -4.27 2.15 -15.29
CA VAL A 22 -4.93 2.42 -16.57
C VAL A 22 -4.12 1.75 -17.67
N LEU A 23 -4.79 0.96 -18.49
CA LEU A 23 -4.22 0.39 -19.69
C LEU A 23 -4.73 1.19 -20.89
N GLN A 24 -3.80 1.63 -21.75
CA GLN A 24 -4.13 2.27 -23.02
C GLN A 24 -3.80 1.33 -24.16
N GLN A 25 -4.79 1.02 -24.98
CA GLN A 25 -4.62 0.22 -26.18
C GLN A 25 -5.45 0.78 -27.33
N SER A 26 -4.79 1.09 -28.45
CA SER A 26 -5.45 1.49 -29.71
C SER A 26 -6.49 2.61 -29.57
N GLY A 27 -6.22 3.61 -28.72
CA GLY A 27 -7.10 4.76 -28.50
C GLY A 27 -8.17 4.56 -27.42
N PHE A 28 -8.26 3.38 -26.82
CA PHE A 28 -9.13 3.11 -25.67
C PHE A 28 -8.31 3.07 -24.38
N ALA A 29 -8.87 3.63 -23.31
CA ALA A 29 -8.34 3.54 -21.96
C ALA A 29 -9.32 2.74 -21.10
N PHE A 30 -8.81 1.77 -20.34
CA PHE A 30 -9.61 1.03 -19.37
C PHE A 30 -8.83 0.84 -18.07
N GLY A 31 -9.53 0.97 -16.94
CA GLY A 31 -8.94 0.68 -15.64
C GLY A 31 -8.85 -0.82 -15.41
N ARG A 32 -7.81 -1.24 -14.69
CA ARG A 32 -7.64 -2.62 -14.26
C ARG A 32 -7.16 -2.65 -12.81
N PRO A 33 -7.84 -3.43 -11.94
CA PRO A 33 -7.29 -3.72 -10.62
C PRO A 33 -6.10 -4.67 -10.74
N ASN A 34 -5.05 -4.36 -9.98
CA ASN A 34 -3.84 -5.14 -9.84
C ASN A 34 -3.66 -5.46 -8.36
N ARG A 35 -3.41 -6.73 -8.05
CA ARG A 35 -3.09 -7.16 -6.69
C ARG A 35 -1.66 -6.75 -6.42
N ILE A 36 -1.46 -5.99 -5.35
CA ILE A 36 -0.15 -5.61 -4.84
C ILE A 36 0.05 -6.36 -3.53
N THR A 37 1.21 -7.00 -3.37
CA THR A 37 1.58 -7.65 -2.12
C THR A 37 2.85 -7.05 -1.53
N ALA A 38 2.89 -7.02 -0.19
CA ALA A 38 4.00 -6.57 0.61
C ALA A 38 4.35 -7.65 1.63
N ARG A 39 5.64 -7.95 1.77
CA ARG A 39 6.17 -8.73 2.88
C ARG A 39 7.24 -7.94 3.60
N VAL A 40 7.32 -8.12 4.92
CA VAL A 40 8.32 -7.47 5.77
C VAL A 40 9.01 -8.49 6.67
N ARG A 41 10.29 -8.24 6.93
CA ARG A 41 11.11 -9.00 7.87
C ARG A 41 12.17 -8.08 8.50
N LEU A 42 12.88 -8.60 9.51
CA LEU A 42 14.09 -7.95 10.04
C LEU A 42 15.13 -7.77 8.92
N GLY A 43 15.71 -6.58 8.80
CA GLY A 43 16.66 -6.28 7.73
C GLY A 43 17.43 -4.97 7.88
N LYS A 44 18.11 -4.55 6.80
CA LYS A 44 19.05 -3.43 6.81
C LYS A 44 18.43 -2.04 6.61
N GLY A 45 17.16 -1.97 6.19
CA GLY A 45 16.43 -0.72 5.91
C GLY A 45 15.92 -0.58 4.48
N ASP A 46 16.00 -1.63 3.66
CA ASP A 46 15.72 -1.56 2.23
C ASP A 46 14.31 -2.06 1.87
N ILE A 47 13.69 -1.40 0.89
CA ILE A 47 12.48 -1.87 0.21
C ILE A 47 12.89 -2.40 -1.16
N VAL A 48 12.66 -3.69 -1.40
CA VAL A 48 12.87 -4.34 -2.69
C VAL A 48 11.62 -4.17 -3.53
N ASP A 49 11.70 -3.35 -4.55
CA ASP A 49 10.70 -3.19 -5.61
C ASP A 49 10.98 -4.21 -6.72
N ILE A 50 10.18 -5.28 -6.78
CA ILE A 50 10.43 -6.39 -7.70
C ILE A 50 10.29 -5.95 -9.16
N GLU A 51 9.37 -5.04 -9.46
CA GLU A 51 9.19 -4.47 -10.79
C GLU A 51 10.46 -3.73 -11.22
N ARG A 52 11.06 -2.94 -10.32
CA ARG A 52 12.32 -2.25 -10.61
C ARG A 52 13.49 -3.22 -10.81
N GLU A 53 13.62 -4.23 -9.94
CA GLU A 53 14.71 -5.23 -10.05
C GLU A 53 14.61 -6.07 -11.33
N THR A 54 13.41 -6.24 -11.87
CA THR A 54 13.16 -6.98 -13.11
C THR A 54 13.07 -6.09 -14.36
N ALA A 55 13.38 -4.80 -14.23
CA ALA A 55 13.30 -3.79 -15.30
C ALA A 55 11.90 -3.65 -15.93
N LEU A 56 10.85 -3.99 -15.16
CA LEU A 56 9.45 -3.72 -15.50
C LEU A 56 8.95 -2.39 -14.92
N GLY A 57 9.62 -1.86 -13.89
CA GLY A 57 9.31 -0.57 -13.26
C GLY A 57 10.01 0.61 -13.93
N GLY A 58 9.26 1.67 -14.24
CA GLY A 58 9.79 2.93 -14.76
C GLY A 58 10.30 3.90 -13.68
N PRO A 59 10.88 5.05 -14.08
CA PRO A 59 11.49 6.00 -13.14
C PRO A 59 10.50 6.65 -12.17
N LEU A 60 9.25 6.89 -12.59
CA LEU A 60 8.25 7.50 -11.71
C LEU A 60 7.78 6.51 -10.65
N HIS A 61 7.64 5.24 -11.03
CA HIS A 61 7.37 4.15 -10.09
C HIS A 61 8.49 4.02 -9.05
N ALA A 62 9.75 3.96 -9.50
CA ALA A 62 10.91 3.89 -8.60
C ALA A 62 11.00 5.10 -7.64
N LYS A 63 10.66 6.31 -8.11
CA LYS A 63 10.55 7.49 -7.25
C LYS A 63 9.47 7.30 -6.18
N GLY A 64 8.31 6.74 -6.54
CA GLY A 64 7.23 6.42 -5.61
C GLY A 64 7.72 5.56 -4.45
N VAL A 65 8.44 4.46 -4.73
CA VAL A 65 9.00 3.58 -3.70
C VAL A 65 9.98 4.31 -2.77
N LEU A 66 10.82 5.20 -3.29
CA LEU A 66 11.71 6.03 -2.46
C LEU A 66 10.93 6.98 -1.54
N VAL A 67 9.78 7.50 -1.99
CA VAL A 67 8.89 8.31 -1.15
C VAL A 67 8.32 7.47 0.00
N LEU A 68 8.01 6.19 -0.23
CA LEU A 68 7.54 5.28 0.83
C LEU A 68 8.61 5.07 1.90
N SER A 69 9.87 4.85 1.49
CA SER A 69 11.01 4.74 2.40
C SER A 69 11.18 6.01 3.24
N GLY A 70 11.04 7.19 2.62
CA GLY A 70 11.09 8.49 3.28
C GLY A 70 9.97 8.67 4.31
N PHE A 71 8.73 8.32 3.95
CA PHE A 71 7.59 8.34 4.86
C PHE A 71 7.80 7.42 6.07
N LEU A 72 8.15 6.15 5.84
CA LEU A 72 8.30 5.16 6.92
C LEU A 72 9.42 5.56 7.89
N SER A 73 10.56 5.97 7.34
CA SER A 73 11.71 6.40 8.15
C SER A 73 11.39 7.67 8.92
N GLY A 74 10.82 8.68 8.27
CA GLY A 74 10.50 9.95 8.91
C GLY A 74 9.41 9.85 9.96
N ARG A 75 8.40 8.99 9.76
CA ARG A 75 7.25 8.87 10.68
C ARG A 75 7.53 7.97 11.88
N TYR A 76 8.24 6.85 11.68
CA TYR A 76 8.41 5.80 12.70
C TYR A 76 9.84 5.59 13.19
N ALA A 77 10.84 6.13 12.49
CA ALA A 77 12.24 5.95 12.86
C ALA A 77 13.05 7.26 12.75
N PRO A 78 12.60 8.38 13.37
CA PRO A 78 13.29 9.66 13.23
C PRO A 78 14.69 9.69 13.87
N GLU A 79 14.91 8.87 14.91
CA GLU A 79 16.15 8.87 15.71
C GLU A 79 17.00 7.61 15.52
N GLN A 80 16.57 6.66 14.70
CA GLN A 80 17.26 5.38 14.50
C GLN A 80 17.12 4.87 13.07
N PRO A 81 18.06 4.05 12.56
CA PRO A 81 17.92 3.47 11.24
C PRO A 81 16.72 2.54 11.14
N LEU A 82 16.01 2.61 10.00
CA LEU A 82 14.94 1.67 9.68
C LEU A 82 15.52 0.25 9.64
N SER A 83 15.07 -0.63 10.54
CA SER A 83 15.62 -1.98 10.71
C SER A 83 14.75 -3.07 10.05
N MET A 84 14.18 -2.77 8.88
CA MET A 84 13.34 -3.70 8.15
C MET A 84 13.94 -4.05 6.78
N GLN A 85 13.54 -5.18 6.23
CA GLN A 85 13.58 -5.41 4.79
C GLN A 85 12.18 -5.73 4.31
N ALA A 86 11.74 -5.02 3.28
CA ALA A 86 10.47 -5.27 2.63
C ALA A 86 10.65 -5.73 1.19
N SER A 87 9.66 -6.45 0.67
CA SER A 87 9.50 -6.71 -0.75
C SER A 87 8.10 -6.30 -1.19
N LEU A 88 8.01 -5.58 -2.30
CA LEU A 88 6.78 -5.15 -2.97
C LEU A 88 6.71 -5.77 -4.37
N VAL A 89 5.52 -6.22 -4.76
CA VAL A 89 5.27 -6.77 -6.10
C VAL A 89 3.84 -6.52 -6.55
N PHE A 90 3.69 -6.28 -7.85
CA PHE A 90 2.41 -6.29 -8.57
C PHE A 90 2.19 -7.68 -9.14
N GLU A 91 1.32 -8.44 -8.47
CA GLU A 91 1.04 -9.83 -8.82
C GLU A 91 0.42 -9.94 -10.22
N GLN A 92 0.88 -10.93 -10.97
CA GLN A 92 0.49 -11.15 -12.37
C GLN A 92 0.67 -9.93 -13.29
N SER A 93 1.61 -9.03 -12.96
CA SER A 93 2.07 -7.99 -13.88
C SER A 93 3.18 -8.53 -14.77
N TYR A 94 2.91 -8.58 -16.07
CA TYR A 94 3.89 -9.00 -17.09
C TYR A 94 4.25 -7.88 -18.07
N GLY A 95 3.67 -6.69 -17.87
CA GLY A 95 3.94 -5.50 -18.66
C GLY A 95 4.68 -4.45 -17.83
N GLY A 96 5.18 -3.41 -18.49
CA GLY A 96 5.82 -2.29 -17.80
C GLY A 96 4.83 -1.54 -16.90
N ILE A 97 5.28 -1.14 -15.72
CA ILE A 97 4.56 -0.30 -14.75
C ILE A 97 5.32 1.01 -14.63
N ASP A 98 4.63 2.14 -14.84
CA ASP A 98 5.21 3.46 -14.58
C ASP A 98 4.14 4.45 -14.09
N GLY A 99 4.61 5.51 -13.45
CA GLY A 99 3.79 6.47 -12.70
C GLY A 99 3.82 6.21 -11.19
N ASP A 100 3.35 7.18 -10.41
CA ASP A 100 3.35 7.15 -8.94
C ASP A 100 1.95 6.90 -8.33
N SER A 101 0.96 6.64 -9.18
CA SER A 101 -0.44 6.58 -8.77
C SER A 101 -0.84 5.38 -7.90
N ALA A 102 0.06 4.41 -7.73
CA ALA A 102 -0.10 3.25 -6.85
C ALA A 102 0.60 3.41 -5.48
N SER A 103 1.38 4.48 -5.29
CA SER A 103 2.25 4.62 -4.10
C SER A 103 1.47 4.63 -2.78
N SER A 104 0.28 5.22 -2.72
CA SER A 104 -0.57 5.09 -1.52
C SER A 104 -0.99 3.65 -1.25
N ALA A 105 -1.33 2.88 -2.28
CA ALA A 105 -1.72 1.47 -2.15
C ALA A 105 -0.54 0.62 -1.64
N GLU A 106 0.64 0.78 -2.24
CA GLU A 106 1.87 0.11 -1.81
C GLU A 106 2.21 0.44 -0.34
N LEU A 107 2.04 1.70 0.06
CA LEU A 107 2.25 2.13 1.45
C LEU A 107 1.26 1.45 2.41
N TYR A 108 -0.02 1.37 2.05
CA TYR A 108 -1.01 0.65 2.85
C TYR A 108 -0.66 -0.83 3.00
N ALA A 109 -0.21 -1.49 1.93
CA ALA A 109 0.25 -2.88 1.98
C ALA A 109 1.44 -3.05 2.94
N LEU A 110 2.44 -2.15 2.89
CA LEU A 110 3.57 -2.15 3.82
C LEU A 110 3.12 -1.94 5.27
N MET A 111 2.25 -0.96 5.52
CA MET A 111 1.72 -0.69 6.86
C MET A 111 0.92 -1.86 7.40
N SER A 112 0.08 -2.50 6.57
CA SER A 112 -0.65 -3.71 6.91
C SER A 112 0.30 -4.86 7.27
N ALA A 113 1.36 -5.09 6.47
CA ALA A 113 2.35 -6.13 6.74
C ALA A 113 3.17 -5.86 8.02
N LEU A 114 3.48 -4.60 8.33
CA LEU A 114 4.15 -4.20 9.57
C LEU A 114 3.25 -4.34 10.79
N ALA A 115 1.99 -3.89 10.69
CA ALA A 115 1.03 -3.94 11.79
C ALA A 115 0.41 -5.33 12.02
N GLU A 116 0.58 -6.25 11.06
CA GLU A 116 -0.13 -7.53 10.99
C GLU A 116 -1.67 -7.34 11.03
N VAL A 117 -2.16 -6.26 10.39
CA VAL A 117 -3.59 -5.90 10.33
C VAL A 117 -4.11 -6.13 8.91
N PRO A 118 -5.19 -6.92 8.71
CA PRO A 118 -5.69 -7.22 7.37
C PRO A 118 -6.39 -6.02 6.73
N ILE A 119 -6.22 -5.88 5.41
CA ILE A 119 -6.91 -4.91 4.56
C ILE A 119 -8.10 -5.58 3.87
N LYS A 120 -9.26 -4.93 3.87
CA LYS A 120 -10.45 -5.37 3.12
C LYS A 120 -10.16 -5.41 1.61
N GLN A 121 -10.31 -6.56 0.96
CA GLN A 121 -10.11 -6.67 -0.49
C GLN A 121 -11.36 -6.30 -1.30
N SER A 122 -12.49 -6.04 -0.64
CA SER A 122 -13.63 -5.36 -1.28
C SER A 122 -13.29 -3.94 -1.72
N LEU A 123 -12.20 -3.35 -1.21
CA LEU A 123 -11.77 -2.01 -1.54
C LEU A 123 -10.55 -2.02 -2.45
N ALA A 124 -10.55 -1.14 -3.45
CA ALA A 124 -9.37 -0.80 -4.24
C ALA A 124 -8.90 0.61 -3.95
N VAL A 125 -7.64 0.90 -4.29
CA VAL A 125 -6.99 2.17 -3.98
C VAL A 125 -6.27 2.72 -5.20
N THR A 126 -6.41 4.03 -5.41
CA THR A 126 -5.51 4.80 -6.25
C THR A 126 -5.17 6.12 -5.58
N GLY A 127 -3.96 6.61 -5.83
CA GLY A 127 -3.48 7.88 -5.30
C GLY A 127 -1.97 7.87 -5.20
N SER A 128 -1.35 8.97 -5.61
CA SER A 128 0.05 9.20 -5.24
C SER A 128 0.14 9.63 -3.77
N VAL A 129 1.29 9.51 -3.14
CA VAL A 129 1.51 9.97 -1.77
C VAL A 129 2.85 10.71 -1.68
N ASN A 130 2.91 11.76 -0.86
CA ASN A 130 4.17 12.43 -0.53
C ASN A 130 4.78 11.91 0.78
N GLN A 131 6.00 12.35 1.11
CA GLN A 131 6.72 11.90 2.31
C GLN A 131 6.03 12.26 3.64
N HIS A 132 5.07 13.19 3.64
CA HIS A 132 4.31 13.57 4.83
C HIS A 132 3.03 12.73 5.01
N GLY A 133 2.67 11.92 4.01
CA GLY A 133 1.45 11.09 4.03
C GLY A 133 0.23 11.77 3.46
N MET A 134 0.40 12.84 2.67
CA MET A 134 -0.72 13.47 1.96
C MET A 134 -0.96 12.74 0.64
N VAL A 135 -2.22 12.38 0.38
CA VAL A 135 -2.65 11.72 -0.85
C VAL A 135 -2.78 12.76 -1.96
N GLN A 136 -2.19 12.47 -3.12
CA GLN A 136 -2.00 13.39 -4.23
C GLN A 136 -2.82 12.97 -5.46
N PRO A 137 -3.22 13.93 -6.30
CA PRO A 137 -4.08 13.66 -7.44
C PRO A 137 -3.39 12.74 -8.46
N ILE A 138 -4.21 11.98 -9.16
CA ILE A 138 -3.79 11.04 -10.21
C ILE A 138 -4.56 11.27 -11.51
N GLY A 139 -4.01 10.78 -12.61
CA GLY A 139 -4.70 10.70 -13.89
C GLY A 139 -5.59 9.46 -14.00
N GLY A 140 -6.63 9.55 -14.83
CA GLY A 140 -7.50 8.42 -15.18
C GLY A 140 -8.37 7.90 -14.02
N VAL A 141 -8.81 8.79 -13.13
CA VAL A 141 -9.58 8.40 -11.93
C VAL A 141 -10.90 7.70 -12.30
N ASN A 142 -11.57 8.13 -13.36
CA ASN A 142 -12.84 7.57 -13.81
C ASN A 142 -12.64 6.13 -14.31
N GLU A 143 -11.68 5.93 -15.20
CA GLU A 143 -11.34 4.63 -15.76
C GLU A 143 -10.96 3.63 -14.66
N LYS A 144 -10.19 4.08 -13.68
CA LYS A 144 -9.77 3.28 -12.52
C LYS A 144 -10.95 2.83 -11.66
N ILE A 145 -11.85 3.76 -11.31
CA ILE A 145 -13.06 3.44 -10.53
C ILE A 145 -13.92 2.45 -11.30
N GLU A 146 -14.19 2.74 -12.57
CA GLU A 146 -15.04 1.94 -13.44
C GLU A 146 -14.47 0.53 -13.69
N GLY A 147 -13.15 0.41 -13.83
CA GLY A 147 -12.48 -0.87 -13.99
C GLY A 147 -12.64 -1.79 -12.77
N PHE A 148 -12.55 -1.24 -11.55
CA PHE A 148 -12.79 -2.04 -10.34
C PHE A 148 -14.29 -2.36 -10.17
N PHE A 149 -15.16 -1.38 -10.41
CA PHE A 149 -16.60 -1.58 -10.39
C PHE A 149 -17.04 -2.72 -11.31
N GLU A 150 -16.54 -2.77 -12.54
CA GLU A 150 -16.88 -3.80 -13.51
C GLU A 150 -16.46 -5.21 -13.02
N VAL A 151 -15.28 -5.34 -12.41
CA VAL A 151 -14.84 -6.61 -11.81
C VAL A 151 -15.76 -7.04 -10.68
N CYS A 152 -16.14 -6.09 -9.80
CA CYS A 152 -17.06 -6.36 -8.69
C CYS A 152 -18.46 -6.71 -9.19
N GLN A 153 -18.99 -5.97 -10.16
CA GLN A 153 -20.31 -6.18 -10.73
C GLN A 153 -20.42 -7.56 -11.39
N ARG A 154 -19.42 -7.97 -12.18
CA ARG A 154 -19.38 -9.30 -12.82
C ARG A 154 -19.35 -10.45 -11.82
N ARG A 155 -18.89 -10.19 -10.59
CA ARG A 155 -18.81 -11.17 -9.50
C ARG A 155 -19.97 -11.09 -8.51
N GLY A 156 -20.84 -10.10 -8.67
CA GLY A 156 -21.92 -9.77 -7.75
C GLY A 156 -21.48 -8.72 -6.72
N LEU A 157 -22.17 -7.58 -6.73
CA LEU A 157 -21.99 -6.54 -5.71
C LEU A 157 -22.59 -7.01 -4.38
N THR A 158 -21.85 -6.84 -3.29
CA THR A 158 -22.29 -7.18 -1.93
C THR A 158 -22.69 -5.94 -1.13
N GLY A 159 -22.40 -4.74 -1.64
CA GLY A 159 -22.58 -3.47 -0.93
C GLY A 159 -21.36 -3.05 -0.11
N GLU A 160 -20.30 -3.86 -0.07
CA GLU A 160 -19.05 -3.52 0.64
C GLU A 160 -17.93 -3.07 -0.31
N GLN A 161 -18.15 -3.17 -1.63
CA GLN A 161 -17.12 -2.83 -2.61
C GLN A 161 -17.00 -1.33 -2.84
N GLY A 162 -15.79 -0.86 -3.10
CA GLY A 162 -15.57 0.54 -3.40
C GLY A 162 -14.13 0.90 -3.71
N VAL A 163 -13.90 2.19 -3.96
CA VAL A 163 -12.59 2.72 -4.32
C VAL A 163 -12.22 3.90 -3.46
N LEU A 164 -11.02 3.86 -2.87
CA LEU A 164 -10.39 5.02 -2.25
C LEU A 164 -9.68 5.84 -3.34
N ILE A 165 -9.96 7.14 -3.37
CA ILE A 165 -9.36 8.08 -4.32
C ILE A 165 -8.80 9.31 -3.59
N PRO A 166 -7.90 10.08 -4.22
CA PRO A 166 -7.49 11.37 -3.68
C PRO A 166 -8.70 12.32 -3.59
N GLN A 167 -8.87 13.01 -2.47
CA GLN A 167 -9.88 14.06 -2.32
C GLN A 167 -9.77 15.13 -3.42
N SER A 168 -8.54 15.44 -3.84
CA SER A 168 -8.25 16.36 -4.94
C SER A 168 -8.74 15.89 -6.31
N ASN A 169 -9.10 14.61 -6.48
CA ASN A 169 -9.70 14.10 -7.71
C ASN A 169 -11.23 14.23 -7.74
N VAL A 170 -11.91 14.55 -6.64
CA VAL A 170 -13.38 14.64 -6.59
C VAL A 170 -13.97 15.57 -7.66
N PRO A 171 -13.42 16.77 -7.93
CA PRO A 171 -13.95 17.65 -8.98
C PRO A 171 -13.83 17.09 -10.41
N HIS A 172 -13.04 16.04 -10.61
CA HIS A 172 -12.78 15.41 -11.91
C HIS A 172 -13.63 14.15 -12.16
N LEU A 173 -14.51 13.79 -11.21
CA LEU A 173 -15.37 12.62 -11.33
C LEU A 173 -16.46 12.85 -12.38
N MET A 174 -16.41 12.04 -13.43
CA MET A 174 -17.35 11.99 -14.56
C MET A 174 -17.68 10.52 -14.84
N LEU A 175 -18.16 9.83 -13.81
CA LEU A 175 -18.40 8.38 -13.83
C LEU A 175 -19.60 8.02 -14.71
N ARG A 176 -19.54 6.84 -15.34
CA ARG A 176 -20.70 6.23 -16.03
C ARG A 176 -21.91 6.15 -15.09
N GLN A 177 -23.11 6.37 -15.66
CA GLN A 177 -24.37 6.41 -14.90
C GLN A 177 -24.59 5.14 -14.06
N GLU A 178 -24.22 3.96 -14.57
CA GLU A 178 -24.36 2.70 -13.82
C GLU A 178 -23.56 2.67 -12.50
N VAL A 179 -22.41 3.35 -12.45
CA VAL A 179 -21.60 3.46 -11.23
C VAL A 179 -22.29 4.42 -10.26
N VAL A 180 -22.78 5.56 -10.78
CA VAL A 180 -23.53 6.53 -9.99
C VAL A 180 -24.77 5.89 -9.36
N ASP A 181 -25.52 5.11 -10.13
CA ASP A 181 -26.72 4.41 -9.67
C ASP A 181 -26.39 3.36 -8.59
N ALA A 182 -25.30 2.60 -8.77
CA ALA A 182 -24.85 1.64 -7.77
C ALA A 182 -24.40 2.32 -6.47
N VAL A 183 -23.73 3.47 -6.56
CA VAL A 183 -23.36 4.29 -5.40
C VAL A 183 -24.59 4.84 -4.69
N ALA A 184 -25.55 5.38 -5.44
CA ALA A 184 -26.81 5.89 -4.89
C ALA A 184 -27.65 4.80 -4.20
N ALA A 185 -27.58 3.56 -4.70
CA ALA A 185 -28.22 2.39 -4.11
C ALA A 185 -27.46 1.80 -2.91
N GLY A 186 -26.26 2.31 -2.58
CA GLY A 186 -25.42 1.78 -1.51
C GLY A 186 -24.72 0.45 -1.85
N ASN A 187 -24.71 0.05 -3.12
CA ASN A 187 -24.13 -1.20 -3.59
C ASN A 187 -22.64 -1.09 -3.94
N PHE A 188 -22.13 0.13 -4.07
CA PHE A 188 -20.73 0.44 -4.33
C PHE A 188 -20.37 1.78 -3.69
N HIS A 189 -19.09 2.02 -3.40
CA HIS A 189 -18.67 3.24 -2.69
C HIS A 189 -17.47 3.92 -3.34
N VAL A 190 -17.42 5.25 -3.28
CA VAL A 190 -16.25 6.04 -3.65
C VAL A 190 -15.85 6.87 -2.44
N TYR A 191 -14.68 6.59 -1.88
CA TYR A 191 -14.18 7.22 -0.66
C TYR A 191 -13.04 8.18 -0.99
N PRO A 192 -13.29 9.50 -0.95
CA PRO A 192 -12.20 10.43 -1.08
C PRO A 192 -11.39 10.47 0.24
N VAL A 193 -10.07 10.52 0.11
CA VAL A 193 -9.13 10.60 1.24
C VAL A 193 -8.08 11.68 0.99
N GLU A 194 -7.70 12.39 2.04
CA GLU A 194 -6.63 13.40 2.04
C GLU A 194 -5.31 12.84 2.56
N THR A 195 -5.37 11.87 3.47
CA THR A 195 -4.20 11.35 4.18
C THR A 195 -4.14 9.82 4.19
N ILE A 196 -2.91 9.31 4.37
CA ILE A 196 -2.68 7.88 4.63
C ILE A 196 -3.41 7.40 5.89
N ASP A 197 -3.52 8.25 6.92
CA ASP A 197 -4.19 7.88 8.16
C ASP A 197 -5.71 7.67 7.95
N GLU A 198 -6.36 8.48 7.12
CA GLU A 198 -7.76 8.28 6.73
C GLU A 198 -7.97 7.00 5.92
N GLY A 199 -7.11 6.76 4.93
CA GLY A 199 -7.24 5.61 4.05
C GLY A 199 -6.98 4.30 4.78
N ILE A 200 -5.93 4.21 5.60
CA ILE A 200 -5.63 2.96 6.34
C ILE A 200 -6.73 2.64 7.34
N ALA A 201 -7.36 3.66 7.95
CA ALA A 201 -8.47 3.44 8.86
C ALA A 201 -9.71 2.87 8.17
N ARG A 202 -10.02 3.34 6.95
CA ARG A 202 -11.09 2.78 6.11
C ARG A 202 -10.80 1.36 5.69
N LEU A 203 -9.58 1.10 5.23
CA LEU A 203 -9.15 -0.19 4.67
C LEU A 203 -9.12 -1.31 5.70
N THR A 204 -8.80 -0.98 6.96
CA THR A 204 -8.63 -1.96 8.04
C THR A 204 -9.81 -1.99 9.01
N GLY A 205 -10.62 -0.93 9.05
CA GLY A 205 -11.65 -0.73 10.07
C GLY A 205 -11.09 -0.40 11.46
N GLN A 206 -9.78 -0.17 11.59
CA GLN A 206 -9.12 0.20 12.84
C GLN A 206 -8.67 1.67 12.80
N PRO A 207 -8.65 2.39 13.93
CA PRO A 207 -8.08 3.74 13.96
C PRO A 207 -6.61 3.73 13.52
N ALA A 208 -6.21 4.69 12.67
CA ALA A 208 -4.79 4.89 12.36
C ALA A 208 -4.00 5.26 13.63
N GLY A 209 -4.57 6.16 14.45
CA GLY A 209 -3.98 6.69 15.68
C GLY A 209 -2.98 7.80 15.41
N THR A 210 -3.03 8.84 16.26
CA THR A 210 -2.15 10.01 16.20
C THR A 210 -1.13 9.94 17.32
N ARG A 211 0.06 10.49 17.08
CA ARG A 211 1.10 10.57 18.12
C ARG A 211 0.62 11.51 19.23
N GLY A 212 0.63 11.04 20.48
CA GLY A 212 0.26 11.80 21.66
C GLY A 212 1.35 12.79 22.10
N GLU A 213 1.06 13.57 23.14
CA GLU A 213 2.00 14.52 23.74
C GLU A 213 3.22 13.84 24.36
N ASP A 214 3.07 12.59 24.79
CA ASP A 214 4.16 11.75 25.30
C ASP A 214 5.06 11.18 24.20
N GLY A 215 4.77 11.52 22.94
CA GLY A 215 5.53 11.07 21.79
C GLY A 215 5.23 9.64 21.38
N THR A 216 4.15 9.00 21.84
CA THR A 216 3.79 7.62 21.46
C THR A 216 2.49 7.54 20.67
N TYR A 217 2.30 6.50 19.87
CA TYR A 217 0.99 6.18 19.29
C TYR A 217 0.17 5.28 20.24
N PRO A 218 -1.17 5.32 20.20
CA PRO A 218 -2.01 4.35 20.90
C PRO A 218 -1.67 2.92 20.44
N ALA A 219 -1.38 2.02 21.39
CA ALA A 219 -0.88 0.67 21.08
C ALA A 219 -1.81 -0.16 20.18
N ASP A 220 -3.13 0.02 20.32
CA ASP A 220 -4.13 -0.71 19.53
C ASP A 220 -4.38 -0.11 18.14
N SER A 221 -3.81 1.06 17.83
CA SER A 221 -3.95 1.71 16.54
C SER A 221 -3.01 1.10 15.49
N VAL A 222 -3.30 1.32 14.21
CA VAL A 222 -2.42 0.82 13.13
C VAL A 222 -1.01 1.41 13.25
N ASN A 223 -0.89 2.73 13.45
CA ASN A 223 0.41 3.40 13.58
C ASN A 223 1.18 2.93 14.83
N GLY A 224 0.51 2.64 15.95
CA GLY A 224 1.14 2.06 17.13
C GLY A 224 1.71 0.66 16.89
N LYS A 225 0.97 -0.19 16.18
CA LYS A 225 1.43 -1.53 15.80
C LYS A 225 2.61 -1.49 14.82
N VAL A 226 2.57 -0.57 13.84
CA VAL A 226 3.69 -0.35 12.90
C VAL A 226 4.95 0.06 13.67
N GLU A 227 4.85 1.05 14.55
CA GLU A 227 5.98 1.56 15.32
C GLU A 227 6.57 0.47 16.23
N GLU A 228 5.73 -0.26 16.98
CA GLU A 228 6.20 -1.34 17.86
C GLU A 228 6.90 -2.46 17.08
N ARG A 229 6.42 -2.80 15.88
CA ARG A 229 7.09 -3.79 15.02
C ARG A 229 8.48 -3.32 14.60
N LEU A 230 8.62 -2.07 14.20
CA LEU A 230 9.90 -1.48 13.79
C LEU A 230 10.87 -1.34 14.97
N LEU A 231 10.39 -0.94 16.14
CA LEU A 231 11.17 -0.91 17.38
C LEU A 231 11.65 -2.31 17.78
N THR A 232 10.79 -3.31 17.63
CA THR A 232 11.15 -4.71 17.86
C THR A 232 12.27 -5.16 16.92
N PHE A 233 12.17 -4.84 15.62
CA PHE A 233 13.25 -5.12 14.68
C PHE A 233 14.55 -4.39 15.02
N ALA A 234 14.48 -3.13 15.44
CA ALA A 234 15.66 -2.37 15.86
C ALA A 234 16.35 -3.02 17.08
N ARG A 235 15.59 -3.40 18.11
CA ARG A 235 16.10 -4.13 19.29
C ARG A 235 16.76 -5.46 18.91
N GLN A 236 16.11 -6.24 18.05
CA GLN A 236 16.65 -7.53 17.58
C GLN A 236 17.94 -7.34 16.76
N ARG A 237 18.00 -6.34 15.88
CA ARG A 237 19.20 -6.03 15.10
C ARG A 237 20.39 -5.70 16.00
N GLN A 238 20.18 -4.94 17.07
CA GLN A 238 21.22 -4.66 18.05
C GLN A 238 21.71 -5.93 18.75
N GLN A 239 20.79 -6.82 19.16
CA GLN A 239 21.16 -8.12 19.76
C GLN A 239 21.97 -8.99 18.81
N PHE A 240 21.57 -9.12 17.54
CA PHE A 240 22.33 -9.89 16.55
C PHE A 240 23.67 -9.22 16.19
N GLY A 241 23.76 -7.89 16.18
CA GLY A 241 25.01 -7.16 15.98
C GLY A 241 26.00 -7.31 17.14
N ILE A 242 25.50 -7.36 18.38
CA ILE A 242 26.28 -7.63 19.59
C ILE A 242 26.72 -9.10 19.63
N ASN A 243 25.85 -10.05 19.29
CA ASN A 243 26.20 -11.48 19.30
C ASN A 243 27.16 -11.84 18.15
N GLY A 244 26.96 -11.30 16.95
CA GLY A 244 27.87 -11.54 15.82
C GLY A 244 29.26 -10.95 16.01
N THR A 245 29.43 -9.90 16.83
CA THR A 245 30.75 -9.37 17.20
C THR A 245 31.39 -10.16 18.34
N ALA A 246 30.61 -10.64 19.31
CA ALA A 246 31.10 -11.54 20.36
C ALA A 246 31.57 -12.90 19.80
N ASP A 247 30.81 -13.49 18.86
CA ASP A 247 31.17 -14.74 18.18
C ASP A 247 32.43 -14.58 17.31
N ALA A 248 32.57 -13.45 16.60
CA ALA A 248 33.76 -13.13 15.82
C ALA A 248 35.00 -12.88 16.69
N GLN A 249 34.85 -12.26 17.87
CA GLN A 249 35.93 -12.04 18.83
C GLN A 249 36.34 -13.33 19.57
N ALA A 250 35.39 -14.23 19.85
CA ALA A 250 35.67 -15.55 20.40
C ALA A 250 36.42 -16.44 19.39
N ALA A 251 36.03 -16.40 18.10
CA ALA A 251 36.75 -17.13 17.05
C ALA A 251 38.18 -16.61 16.86
N ALA A 252 38.40 -15.29 16.92
CA ALA A 252 39.71 -14.67 16.76
C ALA A 252 40.65 -14.81 17.98
N SER A 253 40.16 -15.27 19.12
CA SER A 253 40.96 -15.52 20.35
C SER A 253 41.31 -16.99 20.56
N THR A 254 40.92 -17.86 19.62
CA THR A 254 41.23 -19.31 19.62
C THR A 254 42.30 -19.68 18.57
N GLU A 255 42.86 -18.69 17.87
CA GLU A 255 44.08 -18.81 17.03
C GLU A 255 45.29 -18.18 17.73
#